data_AF-A0A803P8L1-F1
#
_entry.id   AF-A0A803P8L1-F1
#
_cell.length_a   1.000
_cell.length_b   1.000
_cell.length_c   1.000
_cell.angle_alpha   90.00
_cell.angle_beta   90.00
_cell.angle_gamma   90.00
#
_symmetry.space_group_name_H-M   'P 1'
#
loop_
_entity.id
_entity.type
_entity.pdbx_description
1 polymer ?
#
loop_
_entity_poly.entity_id
_entity_poly.type
_entity_poly.pdbx_seq_one_letter_code
_entity_poly.pdbx_strand_id
1 'polypeptide(L)'
;MARNIGNLIPIFDKLKHSEVGSIIEYAVQELKVENILVIGHSRCGGVKRLMSHPEDGSATFDFIDNWVNIAQAAKIKVKTQHSDLTFEEQCEICAEEAVNVSLKNLHSYPFVKSGVDEKKIALRGGYYNFVDGSFKLWDLE
;
A
#
# COMPACT_ATOMS: atom_id res chain seq x y z
N MET A 1 10.66 11.59 -0.30
CA MET A 1 10.41 10.14 -0.12
C MET A 1 9.76 9.93 1.23
N ALA A 2 8.74 9.07 1.33
CA ALA A 2 8.08 8.72 2.58
C ALA A 2 8.19 7.21 2.82
N ARG A 3 8.24 6.81 4.09
CA ARG A 3 8.36 5.39 4.50
C ARG A 3 7.50 5.14 5.72
N ASN A 4 6.77 4.03 5.71
CA ASN A 4 5.99 3.53 6.84
C ASN A 4 5.93 1.99 6.75
N ILE A 5 5.26 1.34 7.71
CA ILE A 5 5.16 -0.12 7.76
C ILE A 5 4.29 -0.59 6.59
N GLY A 6 4.85 -1.42 5.71
CA GLY A 6 4.12 -1.96 4.57
C GLY A 6 3.82 -0.96 3.46
N ASN A 7 4.48 0.21 3.44
CA ASN A 7 4.35 1.23 2.39
C ASN A 7 2.87 1.56 2.05
N LEU A 8 2.05 1.62 3.09
CA LEU A 8 0.60 1.75 2.99
C LEU A 8 0.19 3.22 2.93
N ILE A 9 -0.80 3.49 2.10
CA ILE A 9 -1.50 4.77 2.06
C ILE A 9 -2.92 4.55 2.60
N PRO A 10 -3.31 5.18 3.73
CA PRO A 10 -4.67 5.11 4.24
C PRO A 10 -5.63 5.90 3.35
N ILE A 11 -6.93 5.68 3.53
CA ILE A 11 -7.97 6.54 2.94
C ILE A 11 -7.84 7.95 3.56
N PHE A 12 -8.15 8.98 2.76
CA PHE A 12 -8.18 10.37 3.20
C PHE A 12 -9.05 10.54 4.45
N ASP A 13 -8.42 11.00 5.53
CA ASP A 13 -9.05 11.37 6.78
C ASP A 13 -8.26 12.56 7.35
N LYS A 14 -8.96 13.59 7.83
CA LYS A 14 -8.33 14.80 8.39
C LYS A 14 -7.89 14.62 9.83
N LEU A 15 -8.48 13.67 10.55
CA LEU A 15 -8.27 13.42 11.97
C LEU A 15 -7.35 12.22 12.20
N LYS A 16 -7.32 11.26 11.27
CA LYS A 16 -6.46 10.08 11.31
C LYS A 16 -5.39 10.15 10.23
N HIS A 17 -4.20 9.64 10.54
CA HIS A 17 -3.09 9.50 9.59
C HIS A 17 -2.67 10.81 8.91
N SER A 18 -2.74 11.92 9.65
CA SER A 18 -2.39 13.26 9.15
C SER A 18 -0.92 13.33 8.72
N GLU A 19 -0.05 12.49 9.28
CA GLU A 19 1.33 12.32 8.85
C GLU A 19 1.46 11.86 7.39
N VAL A 20 0.62 10.92 6.93
CA VAL A 20 0.63 10.49 5.52
C VAL A 20 -0.07 11.52 4.65
N GLY A 21 -1.21 12.05 5.10
CA GLY A 21 -1.96 13.04 4.34
C GLY A 21 -1.17 14.33 4.07
N SER A 22 -0.45 14.84 5.07
CA SER A 22 0.38 16.04 4.94
C SER A 22 1.55 15.87 3.97
N ILE A 23 2.18 14.69 3.94
CA ILE A 23 3.24 14.36 2.97
C ILE A 23 2.69 14.41 1.54
N ILE A 24 1.55 13.77 1.30
CA ILE A 24 0.94 13.72 -0.04
C ILE A 24 0.47 15.12 -0.44
N GLU A 25 -0.18 15.86 0.48
CA GLU A 25 -0.63 17.23 0.24
C GLU A 25 0.53 18.15 -0.11
N TYR A 26 1.62 18.15 0.65
CA TYR A 26 2.78 18.97 0.36
C TYR A 26 3.44 18.61 -0.98
N ALA A 27 3.60 17.31 -1.26
CA ALA A 27 4.17 16.87 -2.53
C ALA A 27 3.34 17.33 -3.74
N VAL A 28 2.01 17.24 -3.64
CA VAL A 28 1.10 17.58 -4.74
C VAL A 28 0.87 19.09 -4.85
N GLN A 29 0.56 19.74 -3.74
CA GLN A 29 0.13 21.14 -3.73
C GLN A 29 1.29 22.13 -3.70
N GLU A 30 2.39 21.81 -3.02
CA GLU A 30 3.53 22.74 -2.94
C GLU A 30 4.61 22.38 -3.95
N LEU A 31 5.03 21.11 -3.97
CA LEU A 31 6.11 20.66 -4.85
C LEU A 31 5.68 20.35 -6.28
N LYS A 32 4.37 20.27 -6.54
CA LYS A 32 3.78 20.01 -7.86
C LYS A 32 4.34 18.74 -8.52
N VAL A 33 4.51 17.66 -7.75
CA VAL A 33 5.02 16.40 -8.31
C VAL A 33 4.06 15.85 -9.36
N GLU A 34 4.62 15.34 -10.46
CA GLU A 34 3.85 14.75 -11.56
C GLU A 34 3.62 13.25 -11.38
N ASN A 35 4.32 12.63 -10.41
CA ASN A 35 4.36 11.18 -10.28
C ASN A 35 4.30 10.78 -8.80
N ILE A 36 3.39 9.86 -8.46
CA ILE A 36 3.36 9.20 -7.16
C ILE A 36 3.57 7.70 -7.39
N LEU A 37 4.66 7.16 -6.85
CA LEU A 37 5.01 5.75 -6.95
C LEU A 37 4.94 5.09 -5.58
N VAL A 38 4.07 4.08 -5.43
CA VAL A 38 3.97 3.24 -4.23
C VAL A 38 4.74 1.96 -4.48
N ILE A 39 5.79 1.70 -3.69
CA ILE A 39 6.70 0.56 -3.89
C ILE A 39 6.50 -0.46 -2.77
N GLY A 40 5.88 -1.60 -3.10
CA GLY A 40 5.91 -2.81 -2.30
C GLY A 40 7.24 -3.55 -2.47
N HIS A 41 7.48 -4.56 -1.64
CA HIS A 41 8.74 -5.30 -1.71
C HIS A 41 8.61 -6.73 -1.20
N SER A 42 9.56 -7.58 -1.62
CA SER A 42 9.64 -8.96 -1.16
C SER A 42 9.82 -9.08 0.35
N ARG A 43 9.33 -10.17 0.95
CA ARG A 43 9.48 -10.46 2.39
C ARG A 43 9.04 -9.32 3.32
N CYS A 44 7.99 -8.58 2.94
CA CYS A 44 7.51 -7.46 3.74
C CYS A 44 6.91 -7.92 5.08
N GLY A 45 7.53 -7.51 6.19
CA GLY A 45 7.08 -7.88 7.54
C GLY A 45 5.68 -7.37 7.88
N GLY A 46 5.29 -6.17 7.39
CA GLY A 46 3.95 -5.63 7.57
C GLY A 46 2.87 -6.46 6.86
N VAL A 47 3.16 -6.88 5.63
CA VAL A 47 2.27 -7.78 4.87
C VAL A 47 2.21 -9.17 5.51
N LYS A 48 3.35 -9.70 5.97
CA LYS A 48 3.38 -10.96 6.71
C LYS A 48 2.47 -10.89 7.94
N ARG A 49 2.54 -9.80 8.71
CA ARG A 49 1.67 -9.58 9.88
C ARG A 49 0.20 -9.50 9.48
N LEU A 50 -0.13 -8.72 8.45
CA LEU A 50 -1.49 -8.64 7.90
C LEU A 50 -2.02 -10.04 7.57
N MET A 51 -1.24 -10.84 6.86
CA MET A 51 -1.65 -12.16 6.38
C MET A 51 -1.80 -13.20 7.49
N SER A 52 -0.94 -13.14 8.53
CA SER A 52 -0.92 -14.12 9.62
C SER A 52 -1.90 -13.82 10.76
N HIS A 53 -2.15 -12.54 11.07
CA HIS A 53 -2.98 -12.14 12.20
C HIS A 53 -4.47 -12.02 11.84
N PRO A 54 -5.42 -12.53 12.67
CA PRO A 54 -5.23 -13.16 13.97
C PRO A 54 -5.07 -14.69 13.93
N GLU A 55 -5.05 -15.30 12.74
CA GLU A 55 -5.12 -16.76 12.58
C GLU A 55 -3.90 -17.51 13.12
N ASP A 56 -2.76 -16.83 13.30
CA ASP A 56 -1.53 -17.39 13.86
C ASP A 56 -1.51 -17.49 15.40
N GLY A 57 -2.56 -17.01 16.09
CA GLY A 57 -2.70 -17.06 17.54
C GLY A 57 -1.70 -16.18 18.31
N SER A 58 -0.98 -15.31 17.62
CA SER A 58 -0.02 -14.40 18.23
C SER A 58 -0.71 -13.27 19.00
N ALA A 59 0.00 -12.69 19.97
CA ALA A 59 -0.49 -11.53 20.71
C ALA A 59 -0.75 -10.33 19.78
N THR A 60 -1.73 -9.51 20.15
CA THR A 60 -2.05 -8.27 19.46
C THR A 60 -1.02 -7.18 19.75
N PHE A 61 -0.72 -6.35 18.76
CA PHE A 61 0.04 -5.12 18.92
C PHE A 61 -0.90 -3.92 19.07
N ASP A 62 -0.50 -2.92 19.85
CA ASP A 62 -1.32 -1.72 20.11
C ASP A 62 -1.57 -0.88 18.85
N PHE A 63 -0.60 -0.83 17.93
CA PHE A 63 -0.66 0.03 16.74
C PHE A 63 -0.53 -0.74 15.41
N ILE A 64 0.30 -1.79 15.38
CA ILE A 64 0.69 -2.45 14.13
C ILE A 64 -0.53 -3.12 13.49
N ASP A 65 -1.38 -3.79 14.27
CA ASP A 65 -2.51 -4.55 13.75
C ASP A 65 -3.55 -3.63 13.11
N ASN A 66 -3.86 -2.51 13.77
CA ASN A 66 -4.71 -1.48 13.21
C ASN A 66 -4.09 -0.81 11.97
N TRP A 67 -2.78 -0.60 11.96
CA TRP A 67 -2.10 0.01 10.82
C TRP A 67 -2.12 -0.89 9.58
N VAL A 68 -1.70 -2.16 9.69
CA VAL A 68 -1.63 -3.05 8.52
C VAL A 68 -3.01 -3.39 7.95
N ASN A 69 -4.08 -3.25 8.76
CA ASN A 69 -5.47 -3.38 8.32
C ASN A 69 -5.89 -2.37 7.25
N ILE A 70 -5.11 -1.30 6.98
CA ILE A 70 -5.32 -0.45 5.80
C ILE A 70 -5.36 -1.30 4.51
N ALA A 71 -4.58 -2.38 4.43
CA ALA A 71 -4.54 -3.30 3.30
C ALA A 71 -5.43 -4.54 3.47
N GLN A 72 -6.43 -4.53 4.36
CA GLN A 72 -7.30 -5.69 4.61
C GLN A 72 -7.99 -6.23 3.35
N ALA A 73 -8.35 -5.35 2.41
CA ALA A 73 -8.92 -5.76 1.13
C ALA A 73 -7.95 -6.62 0.28
N ALA A 74 -6.64 -6.37 0.38
CA ALA A 74 -5.61 -7.18 -0.28
C ALA A 74 -5.56 -8.58 0.33
N LYS A 75 -5.55 -8.70 1.67
CA LYS A 75 -5.60 -9.99 2.37
C LYS A 75 -6.81 -10.81 1.94
N ILE A 76 -8.00 -10.21 1.96
CA ILE A 76 -9.26 -10.90 1.59
C ILE A 76 -9.19 -11.40 0.14
N LYS A 77 -8.75 -10.55 -0.79
CA LYS A 77 -8.61 -10.92 -2.20
C LYS A 77 -7.65 -12.10 -2.37
N VAL A 78 -6.47 -12.04 -1.76
CA VAL A 78 -5.46 -13.11 -1.89
C VAL A 78 -5.93 -14.42 -1.26
N LYS A 79 -6.46 -14.38 -0.03
CA LYS A 79 -6.99 -15.59 0.62
C LYS A 79 -8.14 -16.23 -0.16
N THR A 80 -8.91 -15.44 -0.92
CA THR A 80 -10.01 -15.95 -1.74
C THR A 80 -9.52 -16.54 -3.07
N GLN A 81 -8.58 -15.87 -3.74
CA GLN A 81 -8.16 -16.18 -5.11
C GLN A 81 -6.95 -17.13 -5.20
N HIS A 82 -6.19 -17.27 -4.12
CA HIS A 82 -4.91 -17.99 -4.07
C HIS A 82 -4.82 -18.88 -2.82
N SER A 83 -5.94 -19.50 -2.42
CA SER A 83 -6.02 -20.32 -1.20
C SER A 83 -5.21 -21.62 -1.28
N ASP A 84 -4.86 -22.05 -2.49
CA ASP A 84 -4.05 -23.23 -2.80
C ASP A 84 -2.54 -22.99 -2.71
N LEU A 85 -2.10 -21.72 -2.70
CA LEU A 85 -0.68 -21.36 -2.61
C LEU A 85 -0.16 -21.42 -1.17
N THR A 86 1.17 -21.54 -1.05
CA THR A 86 1.85 -21.48 0.26
C THR A 86 1.67 -20.11 0.91
N PHE A 87 1.82 -20.04 2.23
CA PHE A 87 1.71 -18.79 2.98
C PHE A 87 2.70 -17.73 2.47
N GLU A 88 3.94 -18.13 2.16
CA GLU A 88 4.95 -17.24 1.60
C GLU A 88 4.54 -16.69 0.23
N GLU A 89 4.05 -17.52 -0.68
CA GLU A 89 3.57 -17.09 -2.00
C GLU A 89 2.38 -16.13 -1.88
N GLN A 90 1.44 -16.43 -0.99
CA GLN A 90 0.32 -15.53 -0.69
C GLN A 90 0.82 -14.19 -0.14
N CYS A 91 1.85 -14.17 0.71
CA CYS A 91 2.44 -12.92 1.20
C CYS A 91 3.03 -12.08 0.06
N GLU A 92 3.72 -12.70 -0.90
CA GLU A 92 4.31 -11.96 -2.03
C GLU A 92 3.23 -11.36 -2.94
N ILE A 93 2.18 -12.12 -3.26
CA ILE A 93 1.03 -11.59 -4.01
C ILE A 93 0.33 -10.49 -3.19
N CYS A 94 0.17 -10.68 -1.88
CA CYS A 94 -0.46 -9.68 -1.03
C CYS A 94 0.35 -8.39 -0.94
N ALA A 95 1.67 -8.45 -1.08
CA ALA A 95 2.50 -7.25 -1.13
C ALA A 95 2.23 -6.42 -2.40
N GLU A 96 2.05 -7.06 -3.56
CA GLU A 96 1.60 -6.39 -4.79
C GLU A 96 0.17 -5.85 -4.66
N GLU A 97 -0.75 -6.62 -4.09
CA GLU A 97 -2.14 -6.19 -3.89
C GLU A 97 -2.27 -5.06 -2.86
N ALA A 98 -1.41 -5.00 -1.84
CA ALA A 98 -1.38 -3.91 -0.87
C ALA A 98 -0.96 -2.58 -1.53
N VAL A 99 -0.09 -2.63 -2.54
CA VAL A 99 0.21 -1.48 -3.41
C VAL A 99 -1.06 -1.05 -4.14
N ASN A 100 -1.81 -1.98 -4.74
CA ASN A 100 -3.06 -1.66 -5.44
C ASN A 100 -4.12 -1.05 -4.52
N VAL A 101 -4.23 -1.51 -3.28
CA VAL A 101 -5.10 -0.88 -2.27
C VAL A 101 -4.64 0.55 -1.97
N SER A 102 -3.35 0.76 -1.78
CA SER A 102 -2.78 2.10 -1.51
C SER A 102 -2.98 3.07 -2.68
N LEU A 103 -2.85 2.59 -3.91
CA LEU A 103 -3.14 3.37 -5.12
C LEU A 103 -4.62 3.77 -5.22
N LYS A 104 -5.54 2.85 -4.89
CA LYS A 104 -6.96 3.17 -4.78
C LYS A 104 -7.24 4.19 -3.68
N ASN A 105 -6.59 4.05 -2.52
CA ASN A 105 -6.73 4.99 -1.41
C ASN A 105 -6.22 6.39 -1.80
N LEU A 106 -5.19 6.51 -2.63
CA LEU A 106 -4.73 7.80 -3.15
C LEU A 106 -5.83 8.56 -3.90
N HIS A 107 -6.76 7.89 -4.61
CA HIS A 107 -7.90 8.56 -5.25
C HIS A 107 -8.91 9.18 -4.26
N SER A 108 -8.87 8.82 -2.98
CA SER A 108 -9.71 9.47 -1.97
C SER A 108 -9.21 10.86 -1.55
N TYR A 109 -7.96 11.21 -1.87
CA TYR A 109 -7.39 12.53 -1.62
C TYR A 109 -7.85 13.50 -2.72
N PRO A 110 -8.65 14.55 -2.41
CA PRO A 110 -9.26 15.39 -3.45
C PRO A 110 -8.26 16.02 -4.42
N PHE A 111 -7.09 16.43 -3.91
CA PHE A 111 -6.03 17.05 -4.71
C PHE A 111 -5.24 16.06 -5.56
N VAL A 112 -5.14 14.80 -5.13
CA VAL A 112 -4.57 13.73 -5.98
C VAL A 112 -5.56 13.41 -7.08
N LYS A 113 -6.85 13.21 -6.73
CA LYS A 113 -7.89 12.91 -7.69
C LYS A 113 -7.99 13.98 -8.79
N SER A 114 -8.05 15.26 -8.43
CA SER A 114 -8.05 16.35 -9.41
C SER A 114 -6.80 16.34 -10.29
N GLY A 115 -5.61 16.10 -9.72
CA GLY A 115 -4.38 16.00 -10.50
C GLY A 115 -4.37 14.82 -11.48
N VAL A 116 -4.95 13.67 -11.11
CA VAL A 116 -5.10 12.51 -12.00
C VAL A 116 -6.13 12.79 -13.10
N ASP A 117 -7.31 13.31 -12.74
CA ASP A 117 -8.39 13.62 -13.69
C ASP A 117 -7.92 14.66 -14.74
N GLU A 118 -7.04 15.60 -14.34
CA GLU A 118 -6.42 16.62 -15.21
C GLU A 118 -5.15 16.13 -15.93
N LYS A 119 -4.76 14.86 -15.77
CA LYS A 119 -3.52 14.26 -16.33
C LYS A 119 -2.23 14.99 -15.92
N LYS A 120 -2.24 15.65 -14.76
CA LYS A 120 -1.06 16.30 -14.14
C LYS A 120 -0.29 15.35 -13.22
N ILE A 121 -0.96 14.32 -12.71
CA ILE A 121 -0.37 13.32 -11.80
C ILE A 121 -0.60 11.93 -12.37
N ALA A 122 0.47 11.14 -12.43
CA ALA A 122 0.41 9.71 -12.71
C ALA A 122 0.64 8.90 -11.43
N LEU A 123 -0.25 7.95 -11.15
CA LEU A 123 -0.15 7.00 -10.04
C LEU A 123 0.45 5.69 -10.52
N ARG A 124 1.50 5.21 -9.84
CA ARG A 124 2.22 4.00 -10.21
C ARG A 124 2.42 3.07 -9.04
N GLY A 125 2.29 1.78 -9.31
CA GLY A 125 2.70 0.72 -8.41
C GLY A 125 4.07 0.17 -8.80
N GLY A 126 4.86 -0.17 -7.79
CA GLY A 126 6.11 -0.87 -7.97
C GLY A 126 6.20 -2.03 -6.99
N TYR A 127 6.92 -3.06 -7.38
CA TYR A 127 7.29 -4.15 -6.49
C TYR A 127 8.76 -4.50 -6.67
N TYR A 128 9.54 -4.31 -5.61
CA TYR A 128 10.96 -4.62 -5.58
C TYR A 128 11.20 -5.98 -4.92
N ASN A 129 11.65 -6.96 -5.69
CA ASN A 129 12.08 -8.25 -5.16
C ASN A 129 13.59 -8.21 -4.90
N PHE A 130 13.99 -8.06 -3.64
CA PHE A 130 15.40 -8.09 -3.26
C PHE A 130 15.97 -9.50 -3.13
N VAL A 131 15.13 -10.55 -3.17
CA VAL A 131 15.60 -11.94 -3.11
C VAL A 131 16.29 -12.32 -4.42
N ASP A 132 15.75 -11.86 -5.57
CA ASP A 132 16.31 -12.12 -6.90
C ASP A 132 16.82 -10.87 -7.63
N GLY A 133 16.60 -9.68 -7.07
CA GLY A 133 17.07 -8.41 -7.64
C GLY A 133 16.16 -7.82 -8.73
N SER A 134 14.93 -8.29 -8.88
CA SER A 134 13.98 -7.80 -9.90
C SER A 134 13.11 -6.63 -9.42
N PHE A 135 12.58 -5.87 -10.38
CA PHE A 135 11.64 -4.78 -10.12
C PHE A 135 10.50 -4.82 -11.14
N LYS A 136 9.26 -4.84 -10.65
CA LYS A 136 8.05 -4.67 -11.46
C LYS A 136 7.54 -3.24 -11.31
N LEU A 137 7.04 -2.66 -12.40
CA LEU A 137 6.41 -1.34 -12.43
C LEU A 137 5.10 -1.44 -13.21
N TRP A 138 4.04 -0.82 -12.71
CA TRP A 138 2.77 -0.69 -13.40
C TRP A 138 2.12 0.66 -13.12
N ASP A 139 1.29 1.11 -14.07
CA ASP A 139 0.45 2.30 -13.90
C ASP A 139 -0.94 1.86 -13.39
N LEU A 140 -1.58 2.69 -12.56
CA LEU A 140 -3.00 2.56 -12.29
C LEU A 140 -3.76 3.37 -13.33
N GLU A 141 -4.58 2.69 -14.16
CA GLU A 141 -5.51 3.34 -15.09
C GLU A 141 -6.65 4.07 -14.37
#